data_AF-A0A352XXR1-F1
#
_entry.id   AF-A0A352XXR1-F1
#
_cell.length_a   1.000
_cell.length_b   1.000
_cell.length_c   1.000
_cell.angle_alpha   90.00
_cell.angle_beta   90.00
_cell.angle_gamma   90.00
#
_symmetry.space_group_name_H-M   'P 1'
#
loop_
_entity.id
_entity.type
_entity.pdbx_description
1 polymer ?
#
loop_
_entity_poly.entity_id
_entity_poly.type
_entity_poly.pdbx_seq_one_letter_code
_entity_poly.pdbx_strand_id
1 'polypeptide(L)'
;MFVRWKKRTSHAKKSWLREDHGATLSAYLVESIRIEGKPRQKVIAFIHSIREPELTSLTSRYYFWHKVMTEVMRHYPFNSFTDEQKAKIITGLAKVVPLLTDEEFQGEQARTRSVIGEWSMPVYQK
;
A
#
# COMPACT_ATOMS: atom_id res chain seq x y z
N MET A 1 6.52 -5.91 -14.89
CA MET A 1 6.57 -5.76 -13.41
C MET A 1 5.17 -5.86 -12.85
N PHE A 2 5.01 -6.33 -11.61
CA PHE A 2 3.71 -6.47 -10.95
C PHE A 2 3.84 -6.34 -9.43
N VAL A 3 2.72 -6.10 -8.75
CA VAL A 3 2.64 -6.05 -7.28
C VAL A 3 2.44 -7.46 -6.73
N ARG A 4 3.28 -7.86 -5.79
CA ARG A 4 3.17 -9.10 -5.05
C ARG A 4 2.90 -8.81 -3.58
N TRP A 5 1.79 -9.32 -3.08
CA TRP A 5 1.46 -9.30 -1.67
C TRP A 5 2.08 -10.49 -0.96
N LYS A 6 2.69 -10.24 0.21
CA LYS A 6 3.17 -11.28 1.13
C LYS A 6 2.43 -11.13 2.45
N LYS A 7 1.85 -12.23 2.92
CA LYS A 7 1.23 -12.33 4.24
C LYS A 7 2.27 -12.80 5.25
N ARG A 8 2.46 -12.05 6.33
CA ARG A 8 3.29 -12.42 7.48
C ARG A 8 2.41 -12.55 8.70
N THR A 9 2.29 -13.77 9.20
CA THR A 9 1.64 -14.06 10.49
C THR A 9 2.55 -13.61 11.62
N SER A 10 1.97 -12.90 12.58
CA SER A 10 2.61 -12.61 13.86
C SER A 10 2.71 -13.92 14.65
N HIS A 11 3.85 -14.62 14.57
CA HIS A 11 4.15 -15.78 15.44
C HIS A 11 4.69 -15.34 16.81
N ALA A 12 4.25 -14.20 17.34
CA ALA A 12 4.58 -13.85 18.72
C ALA A 12 4.04 -14.98 19.61
N LYS A 13 4.95 -15.70 20.27
CA LYS A 13 4.62 -16.79 21.21
C LYS A 13 3.51 -16.30 22.12
N LYS A 14 2.45 -17.11 22.25
CA LYS A 14 1.28 -16.92 23.13
C LYS A 14 1.70 -16.27 24.45
N SER A 15 1.68 -14.96 24.48
CA SER A 15 1.74 -14.18 25.70
C SER A 15 0.29 -13.85 25.98
N TRP A 16 -0.17 -14.20 27.18
CA TRP A 16 -1.53 -13.99 27.68
C TRP A 16 -1.97 -12.51 27.69
N LEU A 17 -1.10 -11.60 27.23
CA LEU A 17 -1.22 -10.15 27.22
C LEU A 17 -1.23 -9.52 25.81
N ARG A 18 -1.12 -10.29 24.71
CA ARG A 18 -1.14 -9.72 23.35
C ARG A 18 -2.38 -10.16 22.58
N GLU A 19 -3.22 -9.19 22.28
CA GLU A 19 -4.33 -9.31 21.33
C GLU A 19 -3.84 -9.83 19.98
N ASP A 20 -4.65 -10.68 19.34
CA ASP A 20 -4.39 -11.15 17.99
C ASP A 20 -4.49 -9.97 17.02
N HIS A 21 -3.38 -9.28 16.78
CA HIS A 21 -3.31 -8.13 15.87
C HIS A 21 -3.40 -8.54 14.38
N GLY A 22 -3.71 -9.80 14.08
CA GLY A 22 -3.86 -10.33 12.73
C GLY A 22 -2.54 -10.41 11.95
N ALA A 23 -2.63 -10.85 10.69
CA ALA A 23 -1.45 -10.89 9.83
C ALA A 23 -1.16 -9.52 9.23
N THR A 24 0.13 -9.26 8.97
CA THR A 24 0.57 -8.10 8.19
C THR A 24 0.66 -8.47 6.71
N LEU A 25 0.05 -7.67 5.85
CA LEU A 25 0.13 -7.77 4.40
C LEU A 25 1.14 -6.74 3.88
N SER A 26 2.20 -7.21 3.23
CA SER A 26 3.25 -6.34 2.68
C SER A 26 3.24 -6.41 1.16
N ALA A 27 3.14 -5.26 0.51
CA ALA A 27 3.20 -5.12 -0.94
C ALA A 27 4.62 -4.88 -1.42
N TYR A 28 5.05 -5.65 -2.42
CA TYR A 28 6.34 -5.53 -3.07
C TYR A 28 6.17 -5.35 -4.57
N LEU A 29 6.99 -4.50 -5.17
CA LEU A 29 7.16 -4.42 -6.60
C LEU A 29 8.13 -5.51 -7.06
N VAL A 30 7.70 -6.35 -7.99
CA VAL A 30 8.45 -7.51 -8.46
C VAL A 30 8.58 -7.48 -9.98
N GLU A 31 9.75 -7.89 -10.46
CA GLU A 31 10.04 -8.13 -11.86
C GLU A 31 10.22 -9.63 -12.12
N SER A 32 9.65 -10.10 -13.23
CA SER A 32 9.88 -11.46 -13.71
C SER A 32 11.09 -11.43 -14.64
N ILE A 33 12.15 -12.13 -14.28
CA ILE A 33 13.38 -12.25 -15.05
C ILE A 33 13.63 -13.73 -15.37
N ARG A 34 14.39 -14.03 -16.41
CA ARG A 34 14.88 -15.40 -16.66
C ARG A 34 16.37 -15.46 -16.33
N ILE A 35 16.77 -16.44 -15.54
CA ILE A 35 18.18 -16.73 -15.25
C ILE A 35 18.42 -18.16 -15.71
N GLU A 36 19.32 -18.35 -16.69
CA GLU A 36 19.60 -19.66 -17.31
C GLU A 36 18.34 -20.36 -17.85
N GLY A 37 17.48 -19.59 -18.52
CA GLY A 37 16.22 -20.09 -19.06
C GLY A 37 15.12 -20.34 -18.01
N LYS A 38 15.42 -20.33 -16.72
CA LYS A 38 14.45 -20.55 -15.64
C LYS A 38 13.78 -19.24 -15.21
N PRO A 39 12.43 -19.18 -15.11
CA PRO A 39 11.75 -18.00 -14.62
C PRO A 39 12.08 -17.77 -13.13
N ARG A 40 12.50 -16.56 -12.82
CA ARG A 40 12.81 -16.09 -11.46
C ARG A 40 12.08 -14.76 -11.22
N GLN A 41 11.83 -14.47 -9.94
CA GLN A 41 11.22 -13.22 -9.52
C GLN A 41 12.25 -12.41 -8.73
N LYS A 42 12.50 -11.18 -9.17
CA LYS A 42 13.36 -10.22 -8.47
C LYS A 42 12.49 -9.19 -7.77
N VAL A 43 12.68 -9.03 -6.45
CA VAL A 43 12.05 -7.93 -5.71
C VAL A 43 12.80 -6.65 -6.05
N ILE A 44 12.09 -5.66 -6.58
CA ILE A 44 12.66 -4.35 -6.90
C ILE A 44 12.59 -3.45 -5.68
N ALA A 45 11.39 -3.32 -5.09
CA ALA A 45 11.14 -2.39 -4.00
C ALA A 45 10.02 -2.88 -3.09
N PHE A 46 10.08 -2.48 -1.82
CA PHE A 46 8.94 -2.51 -0.92
C PHE A 46 8.06 -1.27 -1.18
N ILE A 47 6.75 -1.45 -1.22
CA ILE A 47 5.79 -0.35 -1.43
C ILE A 47 5.27 0.09 -0.06
N HIS A 48 4.42 -0.72 0.55
CA HIS A 48 3.87 -0.44 1.87
C HIS A 48 3.26 -1.71 2.48
N SER A 49 2.81 -1.62 3.72
CA SER A 49 2.11 -2.72 4.41
C SER A 49 0.90 -2.23 5.19
N ILE A 50 -0.06 -3.12 5.38
CA ILE A 50 -1.27 -2.90 6.18
C ILE A 50 -1.60 -4.20 6.93
N ARG A 51 -2.18 -4.12 8.12
CA ARG A 51 -2.65 -5.32 8.83
C ARG A 51 -4.01 -5.75 8.31
N GLU A 52 -4.32 -7.05 8.38
CA GLU A 52 -5.63 -7.58 7.96
C GLU A 52 -6.80 -6.90 8.69
N PRO A 53 -6.76 -6.69 10.02
CA PRO A 53 -7.84 -5.97 10.72
C PRO A 53 -7.98 -4.50 10.28
N GLU A 54 -6.91 -3.89 9.76
CA GLU A 54 -6.90 -2.50 9.31
C GLU A 54 -7.52 -2.33 7.92
N LEU A 55 -7.77 -3.41 7.17
CA LEU A 55 -8.41 -3.35 5.85
C LEU A 55 -9.85 -2.82 5.92
N THR A 56 -10.56 -3.06 7.03
CA THR A 56 -11.93 -2.56 7.23
C THR A 56 -11.95 -1.11 7.75
N SER A 57 -10.85 -0.66 8.36
CA SER A 57 -10.72 0.71 8.89
C SER A 57 -10.53 1.71 7.75
N LEU A 58 -11.48 2.62 7.59
CA LEU A 58 -11.38 3.70 6.61
C LEU A 58 -10.13 4.56 6.83
N THR A 59 -9.88 4.96 8.07
CA THR A 59 -8.68 5.73 8.47
C THR A 59 -7.38 5.01 8.10
N SER A 60 -7.29 3.70 8.33
CA SER A 60 -6.06 2.95 8.04
C SER A 60 -5.83 2.80 6.54
N ARG A 61 -6.89 2.55 5.76
CA ARG A 61 -6.84 2.58 4.29
C ARG A 61 -6.45 3.95 3.77
N TYR A 62 -6.98 5.03 4.35
CA TYR A 62 -6.60 6.40 4.02
C TYR A 62 -5.10 6.62 4.20
N TYR A 63 -4.54 6.29 5.37
CA TYR A 63 -3.10 6.45 5.61
C TYR A 63 -2.24 5.59 4.69
N PHE A 64 -2.67 4.36 4.40
CA PHE A 64 -2.00 3.49 3.43
C PHE A 64 -1.89 4.18 2.07
N TRP A 65 -3.02 4.62 1.51
CA TRP A 65 -3.05 5.25 0.19
C TRP A 65 -2.36 6.60 0.17
N HIS A 66 -2.52 7.40 1.23
CA HIS A 66 -1.82 8.66 1.40
C HIS A 66 -0.30 8.46 1.34
N LYS A 67 0.23 7.53 2.14
CA LYS A 67 1.66 7.25 2.17
C LYS A 67 2.18 6.71 0.83
N VAL A 68 1.42 5.84 0.16
CA VAL A 68 1.79 5.35 -1.17
C VAL A 68 1.89 6.51 -2.17
N MET A 69 0.89 7.39 -2.23
CA MET A 69 0.83 8.45 -3.24
C MET A 69 1.78 9.63 -2.96
N THR A 70 2.01 9.96 -1.69
CA THR A 70 2.84 11.13 -1.30
C THR A 70 4.30 10.82 -1.08
N GLU A 71 4.61 9.65 -0.54
CA GLU A 71 5.97 9.25 -0.21
C GLU A 71 6.48 8.29 -1.30
N VAL A 72 5.86 7.11 -1.41
CA VAL A 72 6.41 6.01 -2.20
C VAL A 72 6.49 6.35 -3.69
N MET A 73 5.41 6.86 -4.29
CA MET A 73 5.35 7.15 -5.74
C MET A 73 6.27 8.30 -6.16
N ARG A 74 6.74 9.13 -5.22
CA ARG A 74 7.66 10.25 -5.49
C ARG A 74 9.13 9.84 -5.44
N HIS A 75 9.43 8.66 -4.91
CA HIS A 75 10.81 8.15 -4.80
C HIS A 75 11.16 7.16 -5.91
N TYR A 76 12.46 6.99 -6.15
CA TYR A 76 12.97 5.96 -7.04
C TYR A 76 12.62 4.56 -6.48
N PRO A 77 12.21 3.60 -7.33
CA PRO A 77 12.13 3.66 -8.79
C PRO A 77 10.82 4.25 -9.35
N PHE A 78 9.83 4.51 -8.51
CA PHE A 78 8.46 4.82 -8.93
C PHE A 78 8.32 6.17 -9.65
N ASN A 79 9.12 7.17 -9.26
CA ASN A 79 9.11 8.47 -9.92
C ASN A 79 9.55 8.41 -11.39
N SER A 80 10.33 7.40 -11.77
CA SER A 80 10.81 7.18 -13.14
C SER A 80 9.83 6.41 -14.03
N PHE A 81 8.74 5.89 -13.45
CA PHE A 81 7.75 5.11 -14.20
C PHE A 81 6.77 5.98 -14.97
N THR A 82 6.30 5.44 -16.10
CA THR A 82 5.21 6.06 -16.87
C THR A 82 3.90 5.99 -16.09
N ASP A 83 2.94 6.83 -16.46
CA ASP A 83 1.63 6.85 -15.79
C ASP A 83 0.88 5.53 -15.96
N GLU A 84 1.04 4.85 -17.09
CA GLU A 84 0.51 3.49 -17.28
C GLU A 84 1.11 2.46 -16.33
N GLN A 85 2.42 2.53 -16.07
CA GLN A 85 3.10 1.65 -15.12
C GLN A 85 2.64 1.93 -13.69
N LYS A 86 2.50 3.22 -13.32
CA LYS A 86 1.96 3.65 -12.03
C LYS A 86 0.52 3.16 -11.87
N ALA A 87 -0.33 3.31 -12.89
CA ALA A 87 -1.70 2.81 -12.89
C ALA A 87 -1.77 1.28 -12.70
N LYS A 88 -0.89 0.51 -13.36
CA LYS A 88 -0.80 -0.95 -13.13
C LYS A 88 -0.42 -1.30 -11.69
N ILE A 89 0.48 -0.53 -11.07
CA ILE A 89 0.86 -0.72 -9.66
C ILE A 89 -0.33 -0.41 -8.75
N ILE A 90 -0.99 0.74 -8.96
CA ILE A 90 -2.18 1.14 -8.19
C ILE A 90 -3.28 0.07 -8.30
N THR A 91 -3.61 -0.39 -9.51
CA THR A 91 -4.58 -1.47 -9.72
C THR A 91 -4.15 -2.77 -9.01
N GLY A 92 -2.86 -3.08 -8.98
CA GLY A 92 -2.33 -4.24 -8.25
C GLY A 92 -2.46 -4.12 -6.73
N LEU A 93 -2.29 -2.91 -6.18
CA LEU A 93 -2.49 -2.62 -4.76
C LEU A 93 -3.99 -2.66 -4.41
N ALA A 94 -4.83 -2.11 -5.27
CA ALA A 94 -6.28 -2.03 -5.12
C ALA A 94 -6.98 -3.39 -5.00
N LYS A 95 -6.33 -4.47 -5.45
CA LYS A 95 -6.83 -5.85 -5.27
C LYS A 95 -6.92 -6.29 -3.80
N VAL A 96 -6.14 -5.68 -2.92
CA VAL A 96 -6.08 -6.05 -1.49
C VAL A 96 -6.55 -4.91 -0.61
N VAL A 97 -6.13 -3.67 -0.90
CA VAL A 97 -6.58 -2.49 -0.18
C VAL A 97 -7.55 -1.74 -1.09
N PRO A 98 -8.87 -1.78 -0.84
CA PRO A 98 -9.82 -1.08 -1.70
C PRO A 98 -9.48 0.42 -1.77
N LEU A 99 -9.64 0.99 -2.97
CA LEU A 99 -9.54 2.44 -3.14
C LEU A 99 -10.64 3.13 -2.32
N LEU A 100 -10.33 4.32 -1.82
CA LEU A 100 -11.31 5.17 -1.15
C LEU A 100 -12.17 5.85 -2.22
N THR A 101 -13.45 6.08 -1.92
CA THR A 101 -14.25 7.01 -2.69
C THR A 101 -13.79 8.45 -2.45
N ASP A 102 -14.15 9.37 -3.34
CA ASP A 102 -13.79 10.78 -3.17
C ASP A 102 -14.39 11.34 -1.87
N GLU A 103 -15.62 10.96 -1.54
CA GLU A 103 -16.30 11.37 -0.29
C GLU A 103 -15.57 10.85 0.95
N GLU A 104 -15.24 9.56 0.97
CA GLU A 104 -14.47 8.92 2.03
C GLU A 104 -13.11 9.60 2.23
N PHE A 105 -12.46 9.92 1.11
CA PHE A 105 -11.16 10.58 1.11
C PHE A 105 -11.24 12.00 1.67
N GLN A 106 -12.17 12.81 1.19
CA GLN A 106 -12.36 14.19 1.66
C GLN A 106 -12.76 14.23 3.14
N GLY A 107 -13.63 13.32 3.58
CA GLY A 107 -14.02 13.19 4.98
C GLY A 107 -12.84 12.89 5.90
N GLU A 108 -12.01 11.90 5.55
CA GLU A 108 -10.81 11.59 6.33
C GLU A 108 -9.72 12.65 6.21
N GLN A 109 -9.58 13.31 5.06
CA GLN A 109 -8.64 14.42 4.91
C GLN A 109 -9.03 15.60 5.80
N ALA A 110 -10.31 15.97 5.84
CA ALA A 110 -10.81 17.03 6.71
C ALA A 110 -10.62 16.68 8.19
N ARG A 111 -10.92 15.44 8.58
CA ARG A 111 -10.70 14.94 9.95
C ARG A 111 -9.22 14.89 10.32
N THR A 112 -8.35 14.48 9.40
CA THR A 112 -6.91 14.42 9.66
C THR A 112 -6.32 15.82 9.76
N ARG A 113 -6.75 16.75 8.89
CA ARG A 113 -6.36 18.17 8.97
C ARG A 113 -6.80 18.83 10.27
N SER A 114 -7.98 18.49 10.79
CA SER A 114 -8.45 19.05 12.06
C SER A 114 -7.70 18.50 13.29
N VAL A 115 -7.11 17.30 13.17
CA VAL A 115 -6.35 16.65 14.25
C VAL A 115 -4.84 16.93 14.17
N ILE A 116 -4.28 17.13 12.96
CA ILE A 116 -2.81 17.14 12.70
C ILE A 116 -2.33 18.42 11.95
N GLY A 117 -3.23 19.28 11.45
CA GLY A 117 -2.89 20.48 10.68
C GLY A 117 -2.93 20.29 9.14
N GLU A 118 -2.85 21.39 8.39
CA GLU A 118 -3.05 21.43 6.93
C GLU A 118 -2.02 20.59 6.13
N TRP A 119 -2.49 19.47 5.56
CA TRP A 119 -1.73 18.65 4.61
C TRP A 119 -2.53 18.51 3.30
N SER A 120 -1.93 18.81 2.13
CA SER A 120 -2.57 18.68 0.81
C SER A 120 -2.11 17.44 0.04
N MET A 121 -3.06 16.77 -0.60
CA MET A 121 -2.86 15.60 -1.48
C MET A 121 -3.43 15.89 -2.86
N PRO A 122 -2.81 15.38 -3.94
CA PRO A 122 -3.37 15.44 -5.28
C PRO A 122 -4.51 14.42 -5.42
N VAL A 123 -5.68 14.88 -5.87
CA VAL A 123 -6.83 14.05 -6.23
C VAL A 123 -6.61 13.51 -7.65
N TYR A 124 -6.71 12.20 -7.84
CA TYR A 124 -6.63 11.57 -9.16
C TYR A 124 -8.02 11.69 -9.81
N GLN A 125 -8.21 12.66 -10.71
CA GLN A 125 -9.44 12.78 -11.49
C GLN A 125 -9.46 11.69 -12.58
N LYS A 126 -10.61 11.01 -12.71
CA LYS A 126 -10.89 10.02 -13.77
C LYS A 126 -11.03 10.66 -15.13
#